data_AF-A0A256JF13-F1
#
_entry.id   AF-A0A256JF13-F1
#
_cell.length_a   1.000
_cell.length_b   1.000
_cell.length_c   1.000
_cell.angle_alpha   90.00
_cell.angle_beta   90.00
_cell.angle_gamma   90.00
#
_symmetry.space_group_name_H-M   'P 1'
#
loop_
_entity.id
_entity.type
_entity.pdbx_description
1 polymer ?
#
loop_
_entity_poly.entity_id
_entity_poly.type
_entity_poly.pdbx_seq_one_letter_code
_entity_poly.pdbx_strand_id
1 'polypeptide(L)'
;MDADTPFSADQDILVDANIIYAIGSPSNPQYQRFRSVVQNAGVVCKLPRRVIGELGGPETDRVRTALDEGWATIIDAPSPTDGDAVAASDIAKRTIANETDQPEHEVEKTDAILAGLAIQYVRDRSTAGVIVLTDDKPAKKGIENAVRAQGYTDTIAVHGLEDIIGDDSGDSMRLI
;
A
#
# COMPACT_ATOMS: atom_id res chain seq x y z
N MET A 1 18.54 17.86 11.65
CA MET A 1 17.30 18.15 10.90
C MET A 1 17.04 16.88 10.12
N ASP A 2 16.39 15.93 10.76
CA ASP A 2 15.95 14.72 10.08
C ASP A 2 14.93 15.18 9.06
N ALA A 3 15.24 15.00 7.78
CA ALA A 3 14.19 15.08 6.78
C ALA A 3 13.14 14.05 7.20
N ASP A 4 11.86 14.44 7.26
CA ASP A 4 10.76 13.49 7.42
C ASP A 4 10.86 12.47 6.28
N THR A 5 11.57 11.37 6.51
CA THR A 5 11.61 10.25 5.60
C THR A 5 10.25 9.58 5.74
N PRO A 6 9.47 9.43 4.66
CA PRO A 6 8.11 8.90 4.74
C PRO A 6 8.08 7.44 5.22
N PHE A 7 9.23 6.78 5.25
CA PHE A 7 9.42 5.42 5.75
C PHE A 7 10.57 5.35 6.76
N SER A 8 10.43 4.48 7.74
CA SER A 8 11.52 3.96 8.57
C SER A 8 11.93 2.57 8.08
N ALA A 9 13.23 2.25 8.13
CA ALA A 9 13.79 0.98 7.66
C ALA A 9 13.16 -0.27 8.33
N ASP A 10 12.61 -0.11 9.53
CA ASP A 10 11.99 -1.18 10.31
C ASP A 10 10.48 -1.37 10.03
N GLN A 11 9.92 -0.61 9.08
CA GLN A 11 8.53 -0.72 8.66
C GLN A 11 8.38 -1.62 7.43
N ASP A 12 7.29 -2.36 7.39
CA ASP A 12 6.87 -3.08 6.18
C ASP A 12 5.88 -2.22 5.37
N ILE A 13 6.08 -2.17 4.05
CA ILE A 13 5.27 -1.35 3.15
C ILE A 13 4.42 -2.27 2.27
N LEU A 14 3.11 -2.32 2.49
CA LEU A 14 2.17 -3.03 1.62
C LEU A 14 1.70 -2.06 0.52
N VAL A 15 1.78 -2.47 -0.74
CA VAL A 15 1.46 -1.58 -1.86
C VAL A 15 0.29 -2.14 -2.67
N ASP A 16 -0.71 -1.29 -2.89
CA ASP A 16 -1.85 -1.54 -3.75
C ASP A 16 -1.47 -1.38 -5.24
N ALA A 17 -2.23 -1.99 -6.15
CA ALA A 17 -2.00 -1.89 -7.59
C ALA A 17 -2.12 -0.46 -8.09
N ASN A 18 -3.06 0.33 -7.55
CA ASN A 18 -3.30 1.70 -7.98
C ASN A 18 -2.05 2.60 -7.84
N ILE A 19 -1.23 2.41 -6.81
CA ILE A 19 0.03 3.13 -6.60
C ILE A 19 1.01 2.80 -7.71
N ILE A 20 1.15 1.51 -8.03
CA ILE A 20 2.06 1.04 -9.08
C ILE A 20 1.59 1.49 -10.47
N TYR A 21 0.27 1.60 -10.70
CA TYR A 21 -0.27 2.23 -11.89
C TYR A 21 0.02 3.73 -11.95
N ALA A 22 -0.19 4.45 -10.83
CA ALA A 22 -0.01 5.89 -10.74
C ALA A 22 1.43 6.32 -11.06
N ILE A 23 2.42 5.63 -10.49
CA ILE A 23 3.83 5.93 -10.74
C ILE A 23 4.28 5.58 -12.18
N GLY A 24 3.54 4.72 -12.89
CA GLY A 24 3.75 4.42 -14.30
C GLY A 24 4.88 3.42 -14.60
N SER A 25 5.48 3.54 -15.79
CA SER A 25 6.62 2.72 -16.23
C SER A 25 7.94 3.18 -15.60
N PRO A 26 9.01 2.38 -15.64
CA PRO A 26 10.33 2.78 -15.13
C PRO A 26 10.92 4.08 -15.71
N SER A 27 10.49 4.46 -16.92
CA SER A 27 10.83 5.73 -17.55
C SER A 27 10.06 6.95 -17.02
N ASN A 28 8.99 6.75 -16.23
CA ASN A 28 8.17 7.82 -15.67
C ASN A 28 8.93 8.49 -14.49
N PRO A 29 8.98 9.83 -14.44
CA PRO A 29 9.58 10.55 -13.31
C PRO A 29 9.02 10.16 -11.93
N GLN A 30 7.72 9.89 -11.82
CA GLN A 30 7.11 9.46 -10.56
C GLN A 30 7.62 8.09 -10.12
N TYR A 31 7.79 7.14 -11.04
CA TYR A 31 8.42 5.84 -10.76
C TYR A 31 9.83 6.02 -10.20
N GLN A 32 10.65 6.85 -10.87
CA GLN A 32 12.03 7.10 -10.46
C GLN A 32 12.11 7.78 -9.09
N ARG A 33 11.19 8.71 -8.81
CA ARG A 33 11.09 9.40 -7.53
C ARG A 33 10.66 8.46 -6.42
N PHE A 34 9.59 7.70 -6.63
CA PHE A 34 9.10 6.70 -5.67
C PHE A 34 10.16 5.66 -5.36
N ARG A 35 10.78 5.08 -6.40
CA ARG A 35 11.92 4.16 -6.26
C ARG A 35 13.03 4.77 -5.41
N SER A 36 13.43 6.02 -5.70
CA SER A 36 14.51 6.69 -4.97
C SER A 36 14.17 6.85 -3.48
N VAL A 37 12.93 7.22 -3.15
CA VAL A 37 12.45 7.32 -1.77
C VAL A 37 12.52 5.97 -1.06
N VAL A 38 11.98 4.92 -1.67
CA VAL A 38 11.99 3.55 -1.11
C VAL A 38 13.43 3.06 -0.87
N GLN A 39 14.30 3.20 -1.88
CA GLN A 39 15.69 2.74 -1.80
C GLN A 39 16.50 3.55 -0.77
N ASN A 40 16.32 4.86 -0.70
CA ASN A 40 17.00 5.70 0.28
C ASN A 40 16.55 5.41 1.72
N ALA A 41 15.28 5.04 1.92
CA ALA A 41 14.77 4.60 3.21
C ALA A 41 15.22 3.18 3.60
N GLY A 42 15.80 2.41 2.66
CA GLY A 42 16.23 1.04 2.91
C GLY A 42 15.08 0.05 3.12
N VAL A 43 13.86 0.40 2.73
CA VAL A 43 12.67 -0.47 2.84
C VAL A 43 12.46 -1.27 1.56
N VAL A 44 11.76 -2.40 1.69
CA VAL A 44 11.38 -3.24 0.54
C VAL A 44 9.87 -3.34 0.50
N CYS A 45 9.27 -2.76 -0.55
CA CYS A 45 7.83 -2.81 -0.80
C CYS A 45 7.36 -4.25 -0.98
N LYS A 46 6.25 -4.60 -0.34
CA LYS A 46 5.61 -5.90 -0.46
C LYS A 46 4.43 -5.76 -1.41
N LEU A 47 4.48 -6.54 -2.49
CA LEU A 47 3.43 -6.62 -3.50
C LEU A 47 2.66 -7.91 -3.29
N PRO A 48 1.42 -7.86 -2.77
CA PRO A 48 0.59 -9.05 -2.66
C PRO A 48 0.41 -9.74 -4.02
N ARG A 49 0.42 -11.07 -4.08
CA ARG A 49 0.22 -11.83 -5.33
C ARG A 49 -1.03 -11.41 -6.11
N ARG A 50 -2.07 -10.95 -5.41
CA ARG A 50 -3.31 -10.47 -6.01
C ARG A 50 -3.10 -9.14 -6.76
N VAL A 51 -2.39 -8.19 -6.14
CA VAL A 51 -1.93 -6.94 -6.76
C VAL A 51 -1.06 -7.23 -7.99
N ILE A 52 -0.15 -8.21 -7.92
CA ILE A 52 0.63 -8.64 -9.09
C ILE A 52 -0.27 -9.13 -10.24
N GLY A 53 -1.36 -9.84 -9.92
CA GLY A 53 -2.35 -10.29 -10.89
C GLY A 53 -3.03 -9.13 -11.62
N GLU A 54 -3.47 -8.11 -10.88
CA GLU A 54 -4.06 -6.88 -11.45
C GLU A 54 -3.08 -6.16 -12.37
N LEU A 55 -1.82 -6.05 -11.95
CA LEU A 55 -0.77 -5.39 -12.72
C LEU A 55 -0.42 -6.11 -14.04
N GLY A 56 -1.00 -7.27 -14.32
CA GLY A 56 -0.76 -8.06 -15.53
C GLY A 56 0.34 -9.12 -15.36
N GLY A 57 0.75 -9.39 -14.12
CA GLY A 57 1.76 -10.38 -13.77
C GLY A 57 3.16 -9.80 -13.50
N PRO A 58 4.09 -10.66 -13.02
CA PRO A 58 5.43 -10.25 -12.61
C PRO A 58 6.31 -9.79 -13.79
N GLU A 59 5.99 -10.20 -15.01
CA GLU A 59 6.74 -9.87 -16.23
C GLU A 59 6.47 -8.46 -16.76
N THR A 60 5.51 -7.73 -16.18
CA THR A 60 5.28 -6.35 -16.58
C THR A 60 6.47 -5.49 -16.21
N ASP A 61 6.85 -4.58 -17.11
CA ASP A 61 8.11 -3.83 -17.01
C ASP A 61 8.29 -3.11 -15.66
N ARG A 62 7.21 -2.53 -15.13
CA ARG A 62 7.19 -1.83 -13.84
C ARG A 62 7.42 -2.77 -12.65
N VAL A 63 6.85 -3.97 -12.68
CA VAL A 63 6.98 -4.97 -11.61
C VAL A 63 8.33 -5.65 -11.71
N ARG A 64 8.68 -6.16 -12.88
CA ARG A 64 9.96 -6.83 -13.13
C ARG A 64 11.12 -5.94 -12.72
N THR A 65 11.13 -4.68 -13.15
CA THR A 65 12.18 -3.72 -12.75
C THR A 65 12.23 -3.52 -11.24
N ALA A 66 11.10 -3.44 -10.56
CA ALA A 66 11.05 -3.28 -9.11
C ALA A 66 11.62 -4.49 -8.35
N LEU A 67 11.38 -5.69 -8.87
CA LEU A 67 11.91 -6.94 -8.33
C LEU A 67 13.41 -7.10 -8.63
N ASP A 68 13.83 -6.84 -9.87
CA ASP A 68 15.22 -6.95 -10.32
C ASP A 68 16.14 -5.97 -9.58
N GLU A 69 15.63 -4.76 -9.31
CA GLU A 69 16.35 -3.73 -8.55
C GLU A 69 16.21 -3.90 -7.02
N GLY A 70 15.45 -4.90 -6.58
CA GLY A 70 15.36 -5.34 -5.19
C GLY A 70 14.60 -4.41 -4.24
N TRP A 71 13.90 -3.39 -4.75
CA TRP A 71 13.11 -2.50 -3.90
C TRP A 71 11.66 -2.98 -3.71
N ALA A 72 11.25 -4.02 -4.44
CA ALA A 72 9.99 -4.73 -4.20
C ALA A 72 10.19 -6.24 -4.05
N THR A 73 9.24 -6.90 -3.41
CA THR A 73 9.14 -8.36 -3.31
C THR A 73 7.69 -8.81 -3.35
N ILE A 74 7.44 -10.00 -3.90
CA ILE A 74 6.09 -10.57 -3.95
C ILE A 74 5.81 -11.33 -2.65
N ILE A 75 4.64 -11.08 -2.06
CA ILE A 75 4.17 -11.76 -0.86
C ILE A 75 2.82 -12.44 -1.10
N ASP A 76 2.51 -13.44 -0.29
CA ASP A 76 1.20 -14.10 -0.34
C ASP A 76 0.09 -13.22 0.26
N ALA A 77 -1.14 -13.51 -0.16
CA ALA A 77 -2.34 -12.95 0.46
C ALA A 77 -2.48 -13.45 1.92
N PRO A 78 -3.30 -12.80 2.77
CA PRO A 78 -3.47 -13.24 4.15
C PRO A 78 -4.03 -14.66 4.21
N SER A 79 -3.69 -15.37 5.28
CA SER A 79 -4.17 -16.73 5.50
C SER A 79 -5.70 -16.73 5.59
N PRO A 80 -6.39 -17.56 4.80
CA PRO A 80 -7.86 -17.63 4.83
C PRO A 80 -8.41 -18.21 6.15
N THR A 81 -7.53 -18.73 7.02
CA THR A 81 -7.88 -19.28 8.33
C THR A 81 -7.53 -18.34 9.49
N ASP A 82 -6.97 -17.17 9.20
CA ASP A 82 -6.69 -16.15 10.21
C ASP A 82 -7.95 -15.33 10.49
N GLY A 83 -8.57 -15.58 11.65
CA GLY A 83 -9.82 -14.96 12.03
C GLY A 83 -9.77 -13.43 12.08
N ASP A 84 -8.65 -12.86 12.53
CA ASP A 84 -8.51 -11.40 12.64
C ASP A 84 -8.35 -10.78 11.25
N ALA A 85 -7.53 -11.40 10.39
CA ALA A 85 -7.35 -10.94 9.01
C ALA A 85 -8.64 -11.02 8.20
N VAL A 86 -9.41 -12.10 8.38
CA VAL A 86 -10.75 -12.26 7.76
C VAL A 86 -11.69 -11.18 8.27
N ALA A 87 -11.78 -10.98 9.59
CA ALA A 87 -12.65 -9.96 10.18
C ALA A 87 -12.27 -8.54 9.71
N ALA A 88 -10.98 -8.21 9.62
CA ALA A 88 -10.55 -6.93 9.08
C ALA A 88 -10.94 -6.75 7.61
N SER A 89 -10.76 -7.80 6.81
CA SER A 89 -11.14 -7.80 5.40
C SER A 89 -12.65 -7.58 5.24
N ASP A 90 -13.48 -8.23 6.06
CA ASP A 90 -14.93 -8.05 6.05
C ASP A 90 -15.36 -6.64 6.48
N ILE A 91 -14.69 -6.05 7.49
CA ILE A 91 -14.95 -4.67 7.92
C ILE A 91 -14.59 -3.69 6.80
N ALA A 92 -13.42 -3.85 6.18
CA ALA A 92 -12.98 -3.00 5.07
C ALA A 92 -13.96 -3.12 3.90
N LYS A 93 -14.32 -4.34 3.51
CA LYS A 93 -15.29 -4.61 2.43
C LYS A 93 -16.63 -3.92 2.66
N ARG A 94 -17.21 -4.04 3.86
CA ARG A 94 -18.48 -3.38 4.20
C ARG A 94 -18.36 -1.86 4.16
N THR A 95 -17.23 -1.34 4.62
CA THR A 95 -16.97 0.11 4.62
C THR A 95 -16.89 0.62 3.18
N ILE A 96 -16.13 -0.06 2.31
CA ILE A 96 -16.02 0.28 0.88
C ILE A 96 -17.39 0.23 0.21
N ALA A 97 -18.15 -0.84 0.42
CA ALA A 97 -19.51 -1.01 -0.12
C ALA A 97 -20.41 0.19 0.21
N ASN A 98 -20.37 0.63 1.47
CA ASN A 98 -21.14 1.80 1.92
C ASN A 98 -20.64 3.11 1.31
N GLU A 99 -19.33 3.26 1.13
CA GLU A 99 -18.72 4.46 0.56
C GLU A 99 -18.96 4.59 -0.96
N THR A 100 -19.09 3.47 -1.66
CA THR A 100 -19.31 3.43 -3.12
C THR A 100 -20.79 3.27 -3.51
N ASP A 101 -21.69 3.12 -2.54
CA ASP A 101 -23.11 2.77 -2.76
C ASP A 101 -23.28 1.51 -3.64
N GLN A 102 -22.42 0.52 -3.42
CA GLN A 102 -22.42 -0.74 -4.15
C GLN A 102 -22.68 -1.91 -3.20
N PRO A 103 -23.31 -3.00 -3.68
CA PRO A 103 -23.40 -4.24 -2.93
C PRO A 103 -22.01 -4.77 -2.52
N GLU A 104 -21.87 -5.33 -1.31
CA GLU A 104 -20.59 -5.89 -0.84
C GLU A 104 -19.98 -6.90 -1.83
N HIS A 105 -20.79 -7.66 -2.57
CA HIS A 105 -20.27 -8.65 -3.54
C HIS A 105 -19.67 -8.05 -4.81
N GLU A 106 -19.90 -6.75 -5.07
CA GLU A 106 -19.31 -6.00 -6.17
C GLU A 106 -18.00 -5.30 -5.77
N VAL A 107 -17.74 -5.17 -4.46
CA VAL A 107 -16.48 -4.61 -3.95
C VAL A 107 -15.30 -5.45 -4.40
N GLU A 108 -14.27 -4.78 -4.91
CA GLU A 108 -13.03 -5.42 -5.30
C GLU A 108 -12.38 -6.11 -4.09
N LYS A 109 -12.13 -7.42 -4.24
CA LYS A 109 -11.63 -8.24 -3.14
C LYS A 109 -10.24 -7.81 -2.68
N THR A 110 -9.44 -7.23 -3.56
CA THR A 110 -8.05 -6.87 -3.27
C THR A 110 -7.98 -5.74 -2.25
N ASP A 111 -8.78 -4.70 -2.45
CA ASP A 111 -8.91 -3.55 -1.54
C ASP A 111 -9.27 -3.99 -0.11
N ALA A 112 -10.24 -4.90 0.01
CA ALA A 112 -10.64 -5.45 1.30
C ALA A 112 -9.54 -6.31 1.93
N ILE A 113 -8.87 -7.15 1.14
CA ILE A 113 -7.85 -8.08 1.62
C ILE A 113 -6.61 -7.35 2.17
N LEU A 114 -6.28 -6.16 1.65
CA LEU A 114 -5.15 -5.37 2.15
C LEU A 114 -5.26 -5.04 3.64
N ALA A 115 -6.48 -4.80 4.15
CA ALA A 115 -6.70 -4.59 5.58
C ALA A 115 -6.35 -5.82 6.41
N GLY A 116 -6.80 -7.00 5.98
CA GLY A 116 -6.48 -8.26 6.65
C GLY A 116 -4.99 -8.58 6.62
N LEU A 117 -4.35 -8.32 5.47
CA LEU A 117 -2.92 -8.54 5.29
C LEU A 117 -2.07 -7.66 6.21
N ALA A 118 -2.44 -6.38 6.36
CA ALA A 118 -1.72 -5.45 7.23
C ALA A 118 -1.73 -5.93 8.69
N ILE A 119 -2.90 -6.35 9.20
CA ILE A 119 -3.04 -6.88 10.55
C ILE A 119 -2.25 -8.17 10.74
N GLN A 120 -2.37 -9.10 9.77
CA GLN A 120 -1.61 -10.34 9.84
C GLN A 120 -0.10 -10.06 9.85
N TYR A 121 0.38 -9.11 9.03
CA TYR A 121 1.80 -8.76 8.96
C TYR A 121 2.34 -8.22 10.28
N VAL A 122 1.62 -7.30 10.92
CA VAL A 122 2.01 -6.78 12.24
C VAL A 122 2.11 -7.89 13.28
N ARG A 123 1.21 -8.89 13.23
CA ARG A 123 1.18 -9.96 14.22
C ARG A 123 2.23 -11.04 13.97
N ASP A 124 2.41 -11.43 12.71
CA ASP A 124 3.28 -12.53 12.31
C ASP A 124 4.76 -12.10 12.25
N ARG A 125 5.04 -10.79 12.15
CA ARG A 125 6.39 -10.24 12.08
C ARG A 125 6.61 -9.24 13.21
N SER A 126 7.78 -9.27 13.82
CA SER A 126 8.24 -8.22 14.74
C SER A 126 8.63 -6.95 13.97
N THR A 127 7.70 -6.36 13.22
CA THR A 127 7.91 -5.08 12.51
C THR A 127 7.67 -3.92 13.49
N ALA A 128 8.28 -2.77 13.21
CA ALA A 128 7.98 -1.54 13.97
C ALA A 128 6.62 -0.93 13.58
N GLY A 129 6.04 -1.37 12.47
CA GLY A 129 4.76 -0.93 11.95
C GLY A 129 4.54 -1.39 10.50
N VAL A 130 3.33 -1.20 10.00
CA VAL A 130 2.98 -1.43 8.59
C VAL A 130 2.43 -0.14 8.00
N ILE A 131 2.90 0.21 6.81
CA ILE A 131 2.30 1.25 5.99
C ILE A 131 1.60 0.59 4.82
N VAL A 132 0.32 0.89 4.63
CA VAL A 132 -0.43 0.50 3.43
C VAL A 132 -0.49 1.68 2.48
N LEU A 133 -0.05 1.50 1.25
CA LEU A 133 -0.10 2.52 0.21
C LEU A 133 -1.28 2.28 -0.72
N THR A 134 -2.22 3.24 -0.77
CA THR A 134 -3.34 3.25 -1.70
C THR A 134 -3.86 4.68 -1.90
N ASP A 135 -4.16 5.05 -3.15
CA ASP A 135 -4.82 6.31 -3.49
C ASP A 135 -6.34 6.17 -3.65
N ASP A 136 -6.87 4.95 -3.54
CA ASP A 136 -8.30 4.69 -3.57
C ASP A 136 -8.91 5.12 -2.23
N LYS A 137 -9.76 6.16 -2.28
CA LYS A 137 -10.35 6.78 -1.09
C LYS A 137 -11.30 5.83 -0.35
N PRO A 138 -12.25 5.14 -1.01
CA PRO A 138 -13.02 4.07 -0.37
C PRO A 138 -12.14 3.00 0.29
N ALA A 139 -11.11 2.49 -0.40
CA ALA A 139 -10.21 1.47 0.12
C ALA A 139 -9.46 1.97 1.36
N LYS A 140 -8.88 3.19 1.27
CA LYS A 140 -8.19 3.86 2.39
C LYS A 140 -9.10 3.94 3.62
N LYS A 141 -10.31 4.45 3.47
CA LYS A 141 -11.30 4.52 4.57
C LYS A 141 -11.65 3.13 5.11
N GLY A 142 -11.80 2.15 4.25
CA GLY A 142 -12.09 0.77 4.64
C GLY A 142 -10.97 0.16 5.49
N ILE A 143 -9.73 0.33 5.07
CA ILE A 143 -8.54 -0.14 5.80
C ILE A 143 -8.42 0.60 7.13
N GLU A 144 -8.50 1.93 7.15
CA GLU A 144 -8.43 2.73 8.38
C GLU A 144 -9.52 2.34 9.38
N ASN A 145 -10.74 2.07 8.92
CA ASN A 145 -11.83 1.63 9.77
C ASN A 145 -11.56 0.22 10.35
N ALA A 146 -11.09 -0.71 9.53
CA ALA A 146 -10.72 -2.05 9.98
C ALA A 146 -9.58 -2.02 11.01
N VAL A 147 -8.53 -1.24 10.75
CA VAL A 147 -7.39 -1.00 11.65
C VAL A 147 -7.87 -0.45 13.00
N ARG A 148 -8.76 0.55 12.98
CA ARG A 148 -9.33 1.14 14.20
C ARG A 148 -10.20 0.14 14.96
N ALA A 149 -11.08 -0.56 14.27
CA ALA A 149 -11.99 -1.53 14.88
C ALA A 149 -11.25 -2.69 15.56
N GLN A 150 -10.09 -3.07 15.02
CA GLN A 150 -9.24 -4.14 15.53
C GLN A 150 -8.14 -3.65 16.50
N GLY A 151 -8.03 -2.34 16.75
CA GLY A 151 -7.10 -1.77 17.73
C GLY A 151 -5.64 -1.63 17.27
N TYR A 152 -5.40 -1.50 15.96
CA TYR A 152 -4.05 -1.39 15.37
C TYR A 152 -3.65 0.04 14.94
N THR A 153 -4.37 1.07 15.38
CA THR A 153 -4.17 2.46 14.93
C THR A 153 -2.78 3.02 15.20
N ASP A 154 -2.07 2.52 16.21
CA ASP A 154 -0.71 2.96 16.54
C ASP A 154 0.38 2.22 15.74
N THR A 155 0.02 1.13 15.04
CA THR A 155 0.98 0.25 14.35
C THR A 155 0.78 0.22 12.84
N ILE A 156 -0.42 0.55 12.35
CA ILE A 156 -0.75 0.53 10.93
C ILE A 156 -1.20 1.92 10.49
N ALA A 157 -0.48 2.48 9.51
CA ALA A 157 -0.83 3.72 8.84
C ALA A 157 -1.23 3.46 7.38
N VAL A 158 -2.06 4.35 6.82
CA VAL A 158 -2.49 4.28 5.41
C VAL A 158 -2.16 5.60 4.72
N HIS A 159 -1.35 5.51 3.67
CA HIS A 159 -0.80 6.67 2.97
C HIS A 159 -1.15 6.61 1.48
N GLY A 160 -1.32 7.79 0.88
CA GLY A 160 -1.41 7.95 -0.57
C GLY A 160 -0.04 8.18 -1.19
N LEU A 161 0.04 8.27 -2.51
CA LEU A 161 1.29 8.55 -3.22
C LEU A 161 1.84 9.95 -2.86
N GLU A 162 0.95 10.93 -2.68
CA GLU A 162 1.31 12.31 -2.30
C GLU A 162 2.04 12.38 -0.95
N ASP A 163 1.70 11.50 -0.01
CA ASP A 163 2.35 11.40 1.30
C ASP A 163 3.82 10.93 1.16
N ILE A 164 4.16 10.24 0.07
CA ILE A 164 5.46 9.61 -0.14
C ILE A 164 6.40 10.45 -1.01
N ILE A 165 5.87 11.00 -2.12
CA ILE A 165 6.69 11.72 -3.11
C ILE A 165 6.33 13.20 -3.26
N GLY A 166 5.34 13.69 -2.49
CA GLY A 166 4.79 15.04 -2.57
C GLY A 166 3.88 15.27 -3.78
N ASP A 167 3.14 16.38 -3.76
CA ASP A 167 2.37 16.85 -4.92
C ASP A 167 3.32 17.45 -5.98
N ASP A 168 3.19 17.02 -7.23
CA ASP A 168 3.91 17.56 -8.40
C ASP A 168 3.12 18.69 -9.08
N SER A 169 2.26 19.41 -8.33
CA SER A 169 1.85 20.76 -8.70
C SER A 169 3.09 21.64 -8.67
N GLY A 170 3.75 21.79 -9.82
CA GLY A 170 4.97 22.59 -10.00
C GLY A 170 4.81 24.08 -9.66
N ASP A 171 4.67 24.42 -8.38
CA ASP A 171 4.79 25.77 -7.86
C ASP A 171 5.94 25.85 -6.86
N SER A 172 7.14 25.66 -7.38
CA SER A 172 8.28 26.44 -6.94
C SER A 172 8.42 27.64 -7.87
N MET A 173 7.45 28.56 -7.84
CA MET A 173 7.73 29.94 -8.25
C MET A 173 8.87 30.44 -7.35
N ARG A 174 10.08 30.45 -7.92
CA ARG A 174 11.20 31.24 -7.43
C ARG A 174 10.70 32.67 -7.21
N LEU A 175 10.50 33.08 -5.96
CA LEU A 175 10.67 34.49 -5.64
C LEU A 175 12.17 34.76 -5.69
N ILE A 176 12.57 35.44 -6.76
CA ILE A 176 13.81 36.20 -6.86
C ILE A 176 13.63 37.51 -6.10
#